data_AF-A0A7S2UN88-F1
#
_entry.id   AF-A0A7S2UN88-F1
#
_cell.length_a   1.000
_cell.length_b   1.000
_cell.length_c   1.000
_cell.angle_alpha   90.00
_cell.angle_beta   90.00
_cell.angle_gamma   90.00
#
_symmetry.space_group_name_H-M   'P 1'
#
loop_
_entity.id
_entity.type
_entity.pdbx_description
1 polymer ?
#
loop_
_entity_poly.entity_id
_entity_poly.type
_entity_poly.pdbx_seq_one_letter_code
_entity_poly.pdbx_strand_id
1 'polypeptide(L)'
;CLCVKWRRRHEDGAILLFAGFGSGKVASFSLVDGILTSISKVSVGVAVQSLDVVDTMLLVGCSDGGLRLIQLSDEAVFEVSPVLWNAVNGKASPSIRCISMSTALGDRRERYYYCATGAENGSIVLCELKEAT
;
A
#
# COMPACT_ATOMS: atom_id res chain seq x y z
N CYS A 1 -11.36 0.18 11.70
CA CYS A 1 -10.04 0.26 11.02
C CYS A 1 -9.28 -1.01 11.35
N LEU A 2 -8.58 -1.63 10.39
CA LEU A 2 -7.80 -2.86 10.63
C LEU A 2 -6.29 -2.60 10.59
N CYS A 3 -5.83 -1.66 9.77
CA CYS A 3 -4.42 -1.30 9.65
C CYS A 3 -4.29 0.17 9.28
N VAL A 4 -3.16 0.77 9.65
CA VAL A 4 -2.83 2.16 9.32
C VAL A 4 -1.36 2.28 8.95
N LYS A 5 -1.04 3.27 8.12
CA LYS A 5 0.35 3.61 7.77
C LYS A 5 0.52 5.11 7.63
N TRP A 6 1.59 5.63 8.24
CA TRP A 6 1.99 7.03 8.10
C TRP A 6 2.96 7.21 6.94
N ARG A 7 2.85 8.36 6.26
CA ARG A 7 3.82 8.84 5.26
C ARG A 7 4.10 10.31 5.51
N ARG A 8 5.34 10.73 5.34
CA ARG A 8 5.70 12.14 5.26
C ARG A 8 5.91 12.51 3.79
N ARG A 9 5.24 13.55 3.32
CA ARG A 9 5.46 14.08 1.96
C ARG A 9 6.82 14.78 1.91
N HIS A 10 7.60 14.49 0.87
CA HIS A 10 8.97 14.99 0.77
C HIS A 10 9.04 16.50 0.50
N GLU A 11 8.10 17.06 -0.27
CA GLU A 11 8.16 18.45 -0.73
C GLU A 11 7.97 19.49 0.38
N ASP A 12 6.99 19.28 1.25
CA ASP A 12 6.58 20.24 2.28
C ASP A 12 6.55 19.64 3.70
N GLY A 13 6.88 18.36 3.83
CA GLY A 13 6.88 17.66 5.11
C GLY A 13 5.49 17.34 5.66
N ALA A 14 4.42 17.47 4.87
CA ALA A 14 3.05 17.14 5.29
C ALA A 14 2.96 15.70 5.81
N ILE A 15 2.22 15.50 6.90
CA ILE A 15 2.02 14.20 7.52
C ILE A 15 0.72 13.61 7.02
N LEU A 16 0.81 12.45 6.39
CA LEU A 16 -0.30 11.76 5.75
C LEU A 16 -0.54 10.42 6.45
N LEU A 17 -1.82 10.04 6.55
CA LEU A 17 -2.26 8.77 7.12
C LEU A 17 -3.08 8.00 6.10
N PHE A 18 -2.78 6.72 5.95
CA PHE A 18 -3.58 5.77 5.18
C PHE A 18 -4.22 4.78 6.14
N ALA A 19 -5.51 4.50 5.96
CA ALA A 19 -6.27 3.57 6.79
C ALA A 19 -6.96 2.51 5.93
N GLY A 20 -6.83 1.25 6.33
CA GLY A 20 -7.46 0.09 5.70
C GLY A 20 -8.60 -0.44 6.55
N PHE A 21 -9.70 -0.83 5.89
CA PHE A 21 -10.92 -1.27 6.56
C PHE A 21 -11.33 -2.68 6.12
N GLY A 22 -11.92 -3.44 7.04
CA GLY A 22 -12.49 -4.77 6.75
C GLY A 22 -13.63 -4.75 5.73
N SER A 23 -14.21 -3.58 5.46
CA SER A 23 -15.17 -3.37 4.37
C SER A 23 -14.53 -3.33 2.97
N GLY A 24 -13.21 -3.50 2.87
CA GLY A 24 -12.45 -3.36 1.62
C GLY A 24 -12.27 -1.93 1.15
N LYS A 25 -12.43 -0.96 2.06
CA LYS A 25 -12.15 0.46 1.77
C LYS A 25 -10.74 0.81 2.22
N VAL A 26 -10.14 1.76 1.52
CA VAL A 26 -8.91 2.45 1.91
C VAL A 26 -9.20 3.95 1.89
N ALA A 27 -8.72 4.68 2.89
CA ALA A 27 -8.87 6.12 2.98
C ALA A 27 -7.54 6.80 3.29
N SER A 28 -7.34 8.00 2.75
CA SER A 28 -6.19 8.86 3.02
C SER A 28 -6.63 10.11 3.79
N PHE A 29 -5.75 10.59 4.67
CA PHE A 29 -5.97 11.76 5.51
C PHE A 29 -4.69 12.60 5.56
N SER A 30 -4.85 13.91 5.77
CA SER A 30 -3.78 14.83 6.14
C SER A 30 -3.89 15.20 7.61
N LEU A 31 -2.77 15.28 8.31
CA LEU A 31 -2.69 15.79 9.67
C LEU A 31 -2.29 17.28 9.63
N VAL A 32 -3.22 18.15 10.00
CA VAL A 32 -3.02 19.61 10.06
C VAL A 32 -3.39 20.06 11.47
N ASP A 33 -2.47 20.70 12.18
CA ASP A 33 -2.66 21.23 13.54
C ASP A 33 -3.28 20.21 14.52
N GLY A 34 -2.87 18.94 14.41
CA GLY A 34 -3.36 17.86 15.27
C GLY A 34 -4.71 17.26 14.84
N ILE A 35 -5.31 17.76 13.76
CA ILE A 35 -6.60 17.30 13.22
C ILE A 35 -6.38 16.48 11.95
N LEU A 36 -7.01 15.32 11.87
CA LEU A 36 -7.04 14.50 10.66
C LEU A 36 -8.17 14.94 9.75
N THR A 37 -7.81 15.43 8.56
CA THR A 37 -8.76 15.83 7.51
C THR A 37 -8.76 14.77 6.42
N SER A 38 -9.95 14.26 6.05
CA SER A 38 -10.11 13.28 4.99
C SER A 38 -9.71 13.87 3.64
N ILE A 39 -8.91 13.13 2.87
CA ILE A 39 -8.49 13.51 1.51
C ILE A 39 -9.30 12.70 0.49
N SER A 40 -9.13 11.38 0.46
CA SER A 40 -9.74 10.51 -0.55
C SER A 40 -10.11 9.14 0.03
N LYS A 41 -10.93 8.39 -0.72
CA LYS A 41 -11.33 7.01 -0.40
C LYS A 41 -11.47 6.18 -1.68
N VAL A 42 -11.09 4.92 -1.60
CA VAL A 42 -11.22 3.94 -2.69
C VAL A 42 -11.63 2.58 -2.15
N SER A 43 -12.25 1.75 -2.99
CA SER A 43 -12.61 0.37 -2.67
C SER A 43 -11.68 -0.59 -3.42
N VAL A 44 -11.13 -1.58 -2.72
CA VAL A 44 -10.36 -2.68 -3.30
C VAL A 44 -11.21 -3.97 -3.44
N GLY A 45 -12.50 -3.91 -3.10
CA GLY A 45 -13.48 -4.98 -3.32
C GLY A 45 -13.43 -6.15 -2.32
N VAL A 46 -12.38 -6.25 -1.50
CA VAL A 46 -12.16 -7.33 -0.52
C VAL A 46 -11.54 -6.77 0.76
N ALA A 47 -11.71 -7.45 1.90
CA ALA A 47 -11.27 -6.93 3.20
C ALA A 47 -9.77 -6.63 3.23
N VAL A 48 -9.41 -5.42 3.69
CA VAL A 48 -8.02 -4.98 3.83
C VAL A 48 -7.43 -5.50 5.14
N GLN A 49 -6.27 -6.14 5.06
CA GLN A 49 -5.61 -6.80 6.19
C GLN A 49 -4.27 -6.13 6.53
N SER A 50 -3.59 -5.58 5.53
CA SER A 50 -2.31 -4.90 5.70
C SER A 50 -2.13 -3.78 4.67
N LEU A 51 -1.31 -2.79 5.01
CA LEU A 51 -0.96 -1.67 4.15
C LEU A 51 0.53 -1.40 4.30
N ASP A 52 1.16 -1.01 3.21
CA ASP A 52 2.42 -0.28 3.27
C ASP A 52 2.50 0.76 2.17
N VAL A 53 3.27 1.82 2.39
CA VAL A 53 3.42 2.94 1.46
C VAL A 53 4.88 3.35 1.36
N VAL A 54 5.32 3.54 0.12
CA VAL A 54 6.65 4.03 -0.24
C VAL A 54 6.46 4.96 -1.43
N ASP A 55 7.01 6.16 -1.35
CA ASP A 55 6.80 7.20 -2.36
C ASP A 55 5.30 7.36 -2.68
N THR A 56 4.92 7.28 -3.95
CA THR A 56 3.55 7.34 -4.46
C THR A 56 2.88 5.98 -4.61
N MET A 57 3.50 4.89 -4.13
CA MET A 57 2.97 3.53 -4.21
C MET A 57 2.37 3.09 -2.87
N LEU A 58 1.09 2.76 -2.86
CA LEU A 58 0.41 2.14 -1.73
C LEU A 58 0.08 0.68 -2.07
N LEU A 59 0.70 -0.25 -1.34
CA LEU A 59 0.35 -1.67 -1.42
C LEU A 59 -0.69 -2.03 -0.36
N VAL A 60 -1.68 -2.80 -0.79
CA VAL A 60 -2.80 -3.27 0.02
C VAL A 60 -2.84 -4.78 0.01
N GLY A 61 -2.66 -5.38 1.18
CA GLY A 61 -2.77 -6.81 1.40
C GLY A 61 -4.18 -7.17 1.82
N CYS A 62 -4.79 -8.13 1.11
CA CYS A 62 -6.20 -8.45 1.26
C CYS A 62 -6.44 -9.86 1.82
N SER A 63 -7.67 -10.10 2.26
CA SER A 63 -8.13 -11.38 2.80
C SER A 63 -8.16 -12.53 1.80
N ASP A 64 -8.18 -12.23 0.50
CA ASP A 64 -8.14 -13.21 -0.59
C ASP A 64 -6.70 -13.56 -1.04
N GLY A 65 -5.70 -13.09 -0.30
CA GLY A 65 -4.29 -13.31 -0.58
C GLY A 65 -3.72 -12.48 -1.74
N GLY A 66 -4.54 -11.65 -2.39
CA GLY A 66 -4.06 -10.76 -3.44
C GLY A 66 -3.48 -9.46 -2.89
N LEU A 67 -2.50 -8.92 -3.62
CA LEU A 67 -1.94 -7.59 -3.40
C LEU A 67 -2.59 -6.61 -4.37
N ARG A 68 -2.95 -5.42 -3.91
CA ARG A 68 -3.39 -4.33 -4.79
C ARG A 68 -2.40 -3.20 -4.70
N LEU A 69 -1.94 -2.73 -5.85
CA LEU A 69 -1.20 -1.48 -5.95
C LEU A 69 -2.17 -0.35 -6.25
N ILE A 70 -2.07 0.71 -5.47
CA ILE A 70 -2.79 1.95 -5.68
C ILE A 70 -1.74 3.04 -5.89
N GLN A 71 -1.75 3.64 -7.09
CA GLN A 71 -0.94 4.83 -7.36
C GLN A 71 -1.59 6.03 -6.68
N LEU A 72 -0.75 6.80 -5.99
CA LEU A 72 -1.12 8.02 -5.30
C LEU A 72 -0.61 9.23 -6.07
N SER A 73 -1.37 10.32 -6.03
CA SER A 73 -0.80 11.65 -6.24
C SER A 73 0.12 12.02 -5.08
N ASP A 74 0.93 13.07 -5.24
CA ASP A 74 1.71 13.64 -4.15
C ASP A 74 0.82 14.09 -2.98
N GLU A 75 -0.40 14.52 -3.27
CA GLU A 75 -1.44 14.90 -2.30
C GLU A 75 -2.17 13.70 -1.66
N ALA A 76 -1.72 12.46 -1.91
CA ALA A 76 -2.38 11.24 -1.44
C ALA A 76 -3.83 11.07 -1.94
N VAL A 77 -4.12 11.61 -3.11
CA VAL A 77 -5.35 11.30 -3.84
C VAL A 77 -5.16 9.98 -4.58
N PHE A 78 -6.16 9.10 -4.54
CA PHE A 78 -6.15 7.85 -5.29
C PHE A 78 -6.49 8.14 -6.76
N GLU A 79 -5.50 8.10 -7.65
CA GLU A 79 -5.66 8.56 -9.04
C GLU A 79 -6.23 7.49 -9.99
N VAL A 80 -6.13 6.21 -9.62
CA VAL A 80 -6.50 5.08 -10.48
C VAL A 80 -7.24 3.98 -9.73
N SER A 81 -7.98 3.16 -10.48
CA SER A 81 -8.52 1.90 -9.98
C SER A 81 -7.38 1.00 -9.48
N PRO A 82 -7.51 0.38 -8.30
CA PRO A 82 -6.48 -0.51 -7.77
C PRO A 82 -6.11 -1.61 -8.77
N VAL A 83 -4.82 -1.72 -9.09
CA VAL A 83 -4.32 -2.77 -9.98
C VAL A 83 -4.06 -4.01 -9.15
N LEU A 84 -4.63 -5.15 -9.58
CA LEU A 84 -4.33 -6.43 -8.96
C LEU A 84 -2.88 -6.80 -9.29
N TRP A 85 -2.05 -6.83 -8.26
CA TRP A 85 -0.74 -7.43 -8.33
C TRP A 85 -0.91 -8.93 -8.09
N ASN A 86 -0.38 -9.76 -8.99
CA ASN A 86 -0.60 -11.21 -8.96
C ASN A 86 -0.32 -11.75 -7.56
N ALA A 87 -1.34 -12.39 -6.98
CA ALA A 87 -1.25 -13.05 -5.69
C ALA A 87 -0.11 -14.06 -5.73
N VAL A 88 0.66 -14.12 -4.65
CA VAL A 88 1.86 -14.96 -4.52
C VAL A 88 1.59 -16.41 -4.95
N ASN A 89 0.43 -16.95 -4.56
CA ASN A 89 0.07 -18.34 -4.79
C ASN A 89 -1.17 -18.48 -5.71
N GLY A 90 -1.44 -17.50 -6.57
CA GLY A 90 -2.63 -17.50 -7.44
C GLY A 90 -3.95 -17.51 -6.64
N LYS A 91 -4.97 -18.22 -7.13
CA LYS A 91 -6.34 -18.21 -6.56
C LYS A 91 -6.48 -18.83 -5.16
N ALA A 92 -5.48 -19.57 -4.67
CA ALA A 92 -5.50 -20.23 -3.36
C ALA A 92 -4.59 -19.51 -2.35
N SER A 93 -4.21 -18.25 -2.61
CA SER A 93 -3.29 -17.53 -1.75
C SER A 93 -3.95 -17.19 -0.40
N PRO A 94 -3.31 -17.51 0.73
CA PRO A 94 -3.81 -17.16 2.06
C PRO A 94 -3.81 -15.65 2.27
N SER A 95 -4.65 -15.16 3.20
CA SER A 95 -4.75 -13.75 3.55
C SER A 95 -3.38 -13.10 3.82
N ILE A 96 -3.12 -11.92 3.26
CA ILE A 96 -1.86 -11.17 3.47
C ILE A 96 -1.93 -10.36 4.77
N ARG A 97 -1.24 -10.82 5.81
CA ARG A 97 -1.31 -10.25 7.17
C ARG A 97 -0.32 -9.12 7.41
N CYS A 98 0.80 -9.09 6.69
CA CYS A 98 1.76 -7.99 6.77
C CYS A 98 2.44 -7.75 5.43
N ILE A 99 2.83 -6.49 5.21
CA ILE A 99 3.61 -6.02 4.07
C ILE A 99 4.74 -5.16 4.63
N SER A 100 5.93 -5.30 4.04
CA SER A 100 7.05 -4.38 4.25
C SER A 100 7.61 -4.01 2.89
N MET A 101 7.62 -2.72 2.58
CA MET A 101 8.27 -2.16 1.40
C MET A 101 9.57 -1.45 1.76
N SER A 102 10.52 -1.48 0.83
CA SER A 102 11.78 -0.76 0.93
C SER A 102 12.23 -0.29 -0.45
N THR A 103 13.01 0.77 -0.49
CA THR A 103 13.63 1.28 -1.72
C THR A 103 15.14 1.15 -1.65
N ALA A 104 15.77 0.82 -2.77
CA ALA A 104 17.20 1.02 -2.96
C ALA A 104 17.47 1.86 -4.19
N LEU A 105 18.56 2.61 -4.16
CA LEU A 105 19.12 3.30 -5.32
C LEU A 105 20.23 2.44 -5.89
N GLY A 106 20.12 2.05 -7.16
CA GLY A 106 21.19 1.39 -7.89
C GLY A 106 22.25 2.36 -8.39
N ASP A 107 23.36 1.79 -8.89
CA ASP A 107 24.52 2.55 -9.40
C ASP A 107 24.17 3.52 -10.52
N ARG A 108 23.11 3.24 -11.29
CA ARG A 108 22.63 4.09 -12.40
C ARG A 108 21.56 5.09 -12.02
N ARG A 109 21.34 5.33 -10.71
CA ARG A 109 20.20 6.12 -10.18
C ARG A 109 18.83 5.52 -10.51
N GLU A 110 18.78 4.24 -10.87
CA GLU A 110 17.52 3.49 -10.95
C GLU A 110 17.03 3.23 -9.52
N ARG A 111 15.73 3.45 -9.29
CA ARG A 111 15.10 3.16 -8.00
C ARG A 111 14.47 1.78 -8.08
N TYR A 112 14.92 0.89 -7.20
CA TYR A 112 14.34 -0.43 -7.03
C TYR A 112 13.44 -0.43 -5.82
N TYR A 113 12.28 -1.07 -5.96
CA TYR A 113 11.32 -1.24 -4.89
C TYR A 113 11.27 -2.72 -4.54
N TYR A 114 11.44 -3.03 -3.26
CA TYR A 114 11.35 -4.39 -2.75
C TYR A 114 10.14 -4.49 -1.86
N CYS A 115 9.40 -5.58 -1.99
CA CYS A 115 8.24 -5.87 -1.17
C CYS A 115 8.40 -7.26 -0.55
N ALA A 116 8.18 -7.33 0.75
CA ALA A 116 8.04 -8.56 1.50
C ALA A 116 6.60 -8.69 2.00
N THR A 117 5.98 -9.85 1.81
CA THR A 117 4.65 -10.13 2.35
C THR A 117 4.67 -11.36 3.25
N GLY A 118 4.01 -11.26 4.40
CA GLY A 118 3.73 -12.39 5.28
C GLY A 118 2.25 -12.76 5.22
N ALA A 119 1.96 -14.03 4.95
CA ALA A 119 0.60 -14.52 4.83
C ALA A 119 0.16 -15.30 6.08
N GLU A 120 -1.15 -15.53 6.20
CA GLU A 120 -1.77 -16.17 7.37
C GLU A 120 -1.27 -17.59 7.66
N ASN A 121 -0.86 -18.34 6.65
CA ASN A 121 -0.29 -19.69 6.82
C ASN A 121 1.21 -19.68 7.20
N GLY A 122 1.80 -18.50 7.47
CA GLY A 122 3.21 -18.34 7.79
C GLY A 122 4.15 -18.25 6.58
N SER A 123 3.66 -18.31 5.35
CA SER A 123 4.52 -18.14 4.17
C SER A 123 5.01 -16.70 4.02
N ILE A 124 6.27 -16.53 3.65
CA ILE A 124 6.90 -15.23 3.35
C ILE A 124 7.31 -15.20 1.88
N VAL A 125 7.13 -14.04 1.26
CA VAL A 125 7.36 -13.86 -0.17
C VAL A 125 8.07 -12.55 -0.37
N LEU A 126 9.06 -12.56 -1.25
CA LEU A 126 9.84 -11.39 -1.64
C LEU A 126 9.61 -11.15 -3.13
N CYS A 127 9.30 -9.91 -3.50
CA CYS A 127 9.22 -9.49 -4.88
C CYS A 127 9.88 -8.12 -5.09
N GLU A 128 10.41 -7.94 -6.29
CA GLU A 128 10.84 -6.64 -6.78
C GLU A 128 9.66 -6.00 -7.54
N LEU A 129 9.31 -4.77 -7.17
CA LEU A 129 8.32 -3.98 -7.89
C LEU A 129 9.09 -3.11 -8.89
N LYS A 130 8.76 -3.25 -10.17
CA LYS A 130 9.22 -2.32 -11.20
C LYS A 130 8.16 -1.25 -11.38
N GLU A 131 8.58 0.01 -11.51
CA GLU A 131 7.66 1.06 -11.95
C GLU A 131 7.01 0.63 -13.26
N ALA A 132 5.68 0.70 -13.30
CA ALA A 132 4.96 0.54 -14.56
C ALA A 132 5.39 1.69 -15.46
N THR A 133 6.01 1.35 -16.59
CA THR A 133 6.39 2.30 -17.65
C THR A 133 5.18 2.63 -18.51
#